data_AF-A0A844IQ86-F1
#
_entry.id   AF-A0A844IQ86-F1
#
_cell.length_a   1.000
_cell.length_b   1.000
_cell.length_c   1.000
_cell.angle_alpha   90.00
_cell.angle_beta   90.00
_cell.angle_gamma   90.00
#
_symmetry.space_group_name_H-M   'P 1'
#
loop_
_entity.id
_entity.type
_entity.pdbx_description
1 polymer ?
#
loop_
_entity_poly.entity_id
_entity_poly.type
_entity_poly.pdbx_seq_one_letter_code
_entity_poly.pdbx_strand_id
1 'polypeptide(L)'
;MSQNSETPSSNIRAIAQQFRLAGWISFWIQLVLGVISGIIVLLFGIFSQKANSPNNNPGTGFGVFLAICGIILLGVGIYLAYRYTRIGKKLESPNASNRPRKAETVQVLRLGLWINLGGILVTLLGAQAIVGTLVARSISPQAATTQLFDPTRIISGLDMLIVQANTNTVSAHFAGLLASLWLMNRINKP
;
A
#
# COMPACT_ATOMS: atom_id res chain seq x y z
N MET A 1 -25.90 18.59 42.78
CA MET A 1 -24.67 18.38 41.99
C MET A 1 -24.80 17.06 41.24
N SER A 2 -25.28 17.06 39.98
CA SER A 2 -25.36 15.84 39.18
C SER A 2 -23.95 15.51 38.66
N GLN A 3 -23.30 14.52 39.28
CA GLN A 3 -22.09 13.94 38.72
C GLN A 3 -22.49 13.22 37.43
N ASN A 4 -22.13 13.79 36.28
CA ASN A 4 -22.20 13.13 34.99
C ASN A 4 -21.23 11.95 35.01
N SER A 5 -21.74 10.78 35.38
CA SER A 5 -21.12 9.49 35.15
C SER A 5 -21.19 9.18 33.66
N GLU A 6 -20.29 9.77 32.87
CA GLU A 6 -19.97 9.21 31.56
C GLU A 6 -19.41 7.80 31.79
N THR A 7 -20.27 6.81 31.63
CA THR A 7 -20.02 5.40 31.96
C THR A 7 -18.81 4.87 31.17
N PRO A 8 -17.86 4.15 31.79
CA PRO A 8 -16.68 3.57 31.13
C PRO A 8 -16.96 2.77 29.85
N SER A 9 -18.19 2.28 29.70
CA SER A 9 -18.70 1.56 28.53
C SER A 9 -18.88 2.44 27.28
N SER A 10 -19.21 3.73 27.42
CA SER A 10 -19.41 4.64 26.27
C SER A 10 -18.09 4.94 25.56
N ASN A 11 -17.01 5.19 26.32
CA ASN A 11 -15.68 5.48 25.80
C ASN A 11 -15.06 4.29 25.06
N ILE A 12 -15.21 3.07 25.59
CA ILE A 12 -14.74 1.84 24.92
C ILE A 12 -15.47 1.63 23.60
N ARG A 13 -16.78 1.89 23.57
CA ARG A 13 -17.60 1.75 22.36
C ARG A 13 -17.21 2.76 21.29
N ALA A 14 -16.94 4.01 21.68
CA ALA A 14 -16.43 5.03 20.76
C ALA A 14 -15.08 4.60 20.15
N ILE A 15 -14.12 4.15 20.97
CA ILE A 15 -12.83 3.64 20.49
C ILE A 15 -13.04 2.47 19.53
N ALA A 16 -13.92 1.53 19.86
CA ALA A 16 -14.20 0.37 19.03
C ALA A 16 -14.77 0.74 17.64
N GLN A 17 -15.67 1.72 17.58
CA GLN A 17 -16.21 2.26 16.33
C GLN A 17 -15.11 2.91 15.48
N GLN A 18 -14.21 3.67 16.11
CA GLN A 18 -13.07 4.28 15.41
C GLN A 18 -12.12 3.23 14.83
N PHE A 19 -11.87 2.13 15.56
CA PHE A 19 -11.10 0.97 15.06
C PHE A 19 -11.73 0.33 13.83
N ARG A 20 -13.06 0.15 13.85
CA ARG A 20 -13.80 -0.40 12.71
C ARG A 20 -13.78 0.54 11.52
N LEU A 21 -14.06 1.83 11.73
CA LEU A 21 -14.12 2.82 10.67
C LEU A 21 -12.76 2.98 9.98
N ALA A 22 -11.70 3.24 10.75
CA ALA A 22 -10.36 3.39 10.20
C ALA A 22 -9.86 2.10 9.54
N GLY A 23 -10.15 0.93 10.13
CA GLY A 23 -9.81 -0.36 9.56
C GLY A 23 -10.51 -0.61 8.21
N TRP A 24 -11.80 -0.32 8.10
CA TRP A 24 -12.56 -0.50 6.85
C TRP A 24 -12.14 0.49 5.76
N ILE A 25 -11.97 1.77 6.10
CA ILE A 25 -11.51 2.79 5.15
C ILE A 25 -10.14 2.38 4.60
N SER A 26 -9.20 2.05 5.49
CA SER A 26 -7.86 1.63 5.11
C SER A 26 -7.86 0.33 4.28
N PHE A 27 -8.69 -0.64 4.66
CA PHE A 27 -8.86 -1.89 3.92
C PHE A 27 -9.33 -1.65 2.49
N TRP A 28 -10.39 -0.86 2.29
CA TRP A 28 -10.93 -0.61 0.95
C TRP A 28 -9.99 0.20 0.08
N ILE A 29 -9.35 1.23 0.63
CA ILE A 29 -8.33 2.01 -0.11
C ILE A 29 -7.18 1.11 -0.55
N GLN A 30 -6.63 0.32 0.37
CA GLN A 30 -5.52 -0.58 0.07
C GLN A 30 -5.92 -1.68 -0.91
N LEU A 31 -7.11 -2.24 -0.79
CA LEU A 31 -7.61 -3.31 -1.65
C LEU A 31 -7.81 -2.81 -3.08
N VAL A 32 -8.53 -1.70 -3.27
CA VAL A 32 -8.83 -1.17 -4.61
C VAL A 32 -7.54 -0.77 -5.33
N LEU A 33 -6.68 0.01 -4.66
CA LEU A 33 -5.41 0.43 -5.23
C LEU A 33 -4.47 -0.76 -5.48
N GLY A 34 -4.45 -1.74 -4.57
CA GLY A 34 -3.64 -2.94 -4.70
C GLY A 34 -4.06 -3.83 -5.86
N VAL A 35 -5.36 -4.03 -6.09
CA VAL A 35 -5.87 -4.80 -7.23
C VAL A 35 -5.52 -4.12 -8.54
N ILE A 36 -5.78 -2.80 -8.66
CA ILE A 36 -5.46 -2.03 -9.88
C ILE A 36 -3.96 -2.11 -10.16
N SER A 37 -3.13 -1.86 -9.15
CA SER A 37 -1.67 -1.88 -9.30
C SER A 37 -1.15 -3.28 -9.63
N GLY A 38 -1.66 -4.31 -8.98
CA GLY A 38 -1.27 -5.70 -9.22
C GLY A 38 -1.57 -6.14 -10.64
N ILE A 39 -2.75 -5.82 -11.17
CA ILE A 39 -3.10 -6.11 -12.57
C ILE A 39 -2.12 -5.41 -13.51
N ILE A 40 -1.83 -4.13 -13.28
CA ILE A 40 -0.91 -3.38 -14.15
C ILE A 40 0.51 -3.94 -14.08
N VAL A 41 1.03 -4.24 -12.89
CA VAL A 41 2.38 -4.82 -12.71
C VAL A 41 2.49 -6.17 -13.44
N LEU A 42 1.45 -7.01 -13.36
CA LEU A 42 1.40 -8.28 -14.07
C LEU A 42 1.41 -8.09 -15.60
N LEU A 43 0.55 -7.20 -16.12
CA LEU A 43 0.53 -6.87 -17.55
C LEU A 43 1.90 -6.34 -18.00
N PHE A 44 2.46 -5.39 -17.24
CA PHE A 44 3.78 -4.83 -17.53
C PHE A 44 4.87 -5.90 -17.57
N GLY A 45 4.89 -6.83 -16.60
CA GLY A 45 5.85 -7.93 -16.58
C GLY A 45 5.72 -8.85 -17.79
N ILE A 46 4.51 -9.25 -18.16
CA ILE A 46 4.25 -10.17 -19.29
C ILE A 46 4.61 -9.52 -20.63
N PHE A 47 4.22 -8.27 -20.85
CA PHE A 47 4.42 -7.59 -22.13
C PHE A 47 5.85 -7.03 -22.29
N SER A 48 6.52 -6.67 -21.19
CA SER A 48 7.90 -6.14 -21.25
C SER A 48 8.96 -7.21 -21.47
N GLN A 49 8.70 -8.47 -21.09
CA GLN A 49 9.66 -9.59 -21.19
C GLN A 49 9.67 -10.31 -22.56
N LYS A 50 8.83 -9.91 -23.52
CA LYS A 50 8.86 -10.52 -24.87
C LYS A 50 10.21 -10.24 -25.54
N ALA A 51 10.86 -11.29 -26.04
CA ALA A 51 12.28 -11.37 -26.42
C ALA A 51 12.80 -10.34 -27.46
N ASN A 52 11.92 -9.62 -28.15
CA ASN A 52 12.28 -8.55 -29.10
C ASN A 52 11.99 -7.14 -28.57
N SER A 53 11.67 -7.00 -27.28
CA SER A 53 11.36 -5.70 -26.68
C SER A 53 12.64 -4.95 -26.30
N PRO A 54 12.81 -3.67 -26.69
CA PRO A 54 13.92 -2.82 -26.23
C PRO A 54 13.93 -2.58 -24.69
N ASN A 55 13.01 -3.21 -23.94
CA ASN A 55 12.82 -3.11 -22.50
C ASN A 55 13.63 -4.10 -21.65
N ASN A 56 14.45 -4.98 -22.27
CA ASN A 56 15.34 -5.92 -21.56
C ASN A 56 16.57 -5.23 -20.90
N ASN A 57 16.34 -4.12 -20.20
CA ASN A 57 17.33 -3.47 -19.35
C ASN A 57 17.28 -4.06 -17.94
N PRO A 58 18.41 -4.45 -17.32
CA PRO A 58 18.48 -4.91 -15.94
C PRO A 58 17.72 -4.03 -14.93
N GLY A 59 17.70 -2.70 -15.12
CA GLY A 59 16.98 -1.77 -14.24
C GLY A 59 15.46 -1.96 -14.26
N THR A 60 14.88 -2.27 -15.43
CA THR A 60 13.44 -2.54 -15.55
C THR A 60 13.07 -3.87 -14.88
N GLY A 61 13.87 -4.92 -15.10
CA GLY A 61 13.65 -6.22 -14.45
C GLY A 61 13.73 -6.14 -12.93
N PHE A 62 14.77 -5.47 -12.41
CA PHE A 62 14.93 -5.22 -10.97
C PHE A 62 13.77 -4.39 -10.40
N GLY A 63 13.35 -3.34 -11.12
CA GLY A 63 12.23 -2.51 -10.69
C GLY A 63 10.89 -3.26 -10.65
N VAL A 64 10.62 -4.14 -11.62
CA VAL A 64 9.43 -5.02 -11.61
C VAL A 64 9.47 -5.99 -10.44
N PHE A 65 10.63 -6.59 -10.15
CA PHE A 65 10.78 -7.46 -8.98
C PHE A 65 10.44 -6.72 -7.68
N LEU A 66 10.98 -5.51 -7.49
CA LEU A 66 10.66 -4.68 -6.34
C LEU A 66 9.18 -4.26 -6.29
N ALA A 67 8.57 -3.96 -7.45
CA ALA A 67 7.13 -3.66 -7.51
C ALA A 67 6.29 -4.87 -7.04
N ILE A 68 6.63 -6.09 -7.44
CA ILE A 68 5.98 -7.32 -6.96
C ILE A 68 6.15 -7.47 -5.44
N CYS A 69 7.35 -7.25 -4.91
CA CYS A 69 7.58 -7.26 -3.46
C CYS A 69 6.71 -6.21 -2.73
N GLY A 70 6.56 -5.01 -3.31
CA GLY A 70 5.65 -3.98 -2.81
C GLY A 70 4.20 -4.44 -2.77
N ILE A 71 3.70 -5.08 -3.84
CA ILE A 71 2.33 -5.64 -3.88
C ILE A 71 2.14 -6.76 -2.82
N ILE A 72 3.15 -7.61 -2.60
CA ILE A 72 3.09 -8.65 -1.55
C ILE A 72 2.99 -8.00 -0.16
N LEU A 73 3.82 -7.00 0.13
CA LEU A 73 3.75 -6.23 1.37
C LEU A 73 2.40 -5.54 1.52
N LEU A 74 1.82 -5.04 0.43
CA LEU A 74 0.49 -4.44 0.43
C LEU A 74 -0.58 -5.46 0.79
N GLY A 75 -0.47 -6.71 0.30
CA GLY A 75 -1.33 -7.81 0.72
C GLY A 75 -1.30 -8.05 2.23
N VAL A 76 -0.10 -8.00 2.84
CA VAL A 76 0.05 -8.05 4.30
C VAL A 76 -0.60 -6.84 4.99
N GLY A 77 -0.43 -5.64 4.42
CA GLY A 77 -1.09 -4.40 4.88
C GLY A 77 -2.62 -4.48 4.88
N ILE A 78 -3.21 -5.03 3.82
CA ILE A 78 -4.66 -5.28 3.69
C ILE A 78 -5.13 -6.26 4.78
N TYR A 79 -4.39 -7.34 5.00
CA TYR A 79 -4.70 -8.30 6.06
C TYR A 79 -4.69 -7.65 7.45
N LEU A 80 -3.71 -6.78 7.73
CA LEU A 80 -3.63 -6.04 8.99
C LEU A 80 -4.78 -5.03 9.13
N ALA A 81 -5.16 -4.33 8.06
CA ALA A 81 -6.32 -3.44 8.07
C ALA A 81 -7.62 -4.20 8.40
N TYR A 82 -7.82 -5.39 7.82
CA TYR A 82 -8.91 -6.27 8.21
C TYR A 82 -8.83 -6.69 9.68
N ARG A 83 -7.64 -7.01 10.18
CA ARG A 83 -7.43 -7.34 11.61
C ARG A 83 -7.79 -6.18 12.54
N TYR A 84 -7.57 -4.93 12.14
CA TYR A 84 -8.01 -3.75 12.90
C TYR A 84 -9.53 -3.72 13.08
N THR A 85 -10.30 -4.05 12.04
CA THR A 85 -11.77 -4.12 12.12
C THR A 85 -12.24 -5.19 13.12
N ARG A 86 -11.55 -6.34 13.14
CA ARG A 86 -11.84 -7.44 14.09
C ARG A 86 -11.52 -7.04 15.52
N ILE A 87 -10.44 -6.29 15.75
CA ILE A 87 -10.10 -5.76 17.08
C ILE A 87 -11.22 -4.82 17.56
N GLY A 88 -11.69 -3.91 16.71
CA GLY A 88 -12.83 -3.05 17.04
C GLY A 88 -14.09 -3.86 17.39
N LYS A 89 -14.44 -4.89 16.62
CA LYS A 89 -15.58 -5.77 16.93
C LYS A 89 -15.43 -6.49 18.28
N LYS A 90 -14.22 -6.92 18.64
CA LYS A 90 -13.95 -7.56 19.95
C LYS A 90 -14.06 -6.57 21.12
N LEU A 91 -13.71 -5.30 20.92
CA LEU A 91 -13.87 -4.25 21.93
C LEU A 91 -15.34 -3.94 22.24
N GLU A 92 -16.24 -4.09 21.26
CA GLU A 92 -17.69 -3.99 21.46
C GLU A 92 -18.31 -5.19 22.20
N SER A 93 -17.53 -6.25 22.50
CA SER A 93 -18.08 -7.44 23.17
C SER A 93 -18.56 -7.12 24.59
N PRO A 94 -19.78 -7.55 24.97
CA PRO A 94 -20.30 -7.42 26.34
C PRO A 94 -19.42 -8.16 27.37
N ASN A 95 -18.75 -9.23 26.96
CA ASN A 95 -17.88 -10.02 27.83
C ASN A 95 -16.47 -9.42 27.86
N ALA A 96 -16.04 -8.94 29.04
CA ALA A 96 -14.73 -8.33 29.24
C ALA A 96 -13.56 -9.28 28.94
N SER A 97 -13.73 -10.59 29.10
CA SER A 97 -12.69 -11.60 28.79
C SER A 97 -12.38 -11.72 27.30
N ASN A 98 -13.29 -11.26 26.42
CA ASN A 98 -13.09 -11.31 24.97
C ASN A 98 -12.35 -10.08 24.42
N ARG A 99 -12.11 -9.06 25.25
CA ARG A 99 -11.47 -7.80 24.85
C ARG A 99 -9.97 -8.01 24.69
N PRO A 100 -9.36 -7.60 23.56
CA PRO A 100 -7.93 -7.77 23.33
C PRO A 100 -7.11 -6.91 24.31
N ARG A 101 -5.95 -7.41 24.75
CA ARG A 101 -5.05 -6.62 25.61
C ARG A 101 -4.53 -5.41 24.83
N LYS A 102 -4.34 -4.29 25.54
CA LYS A 102 -3.77 -3.05 24.97
C LYS A 102 -2.40 -3.34 24.31
N ALA A 103 -1.55 -4.12 24.99
CA ALA A 103 -0.23 -4.49 24.49
C ALA A 103 -0.28 -5.25 23.16
N GLU A 104 -1.16 -6.24 23.03
CA GLU A 104 -1.35 -7.00 21.80
C GLU A 104 -1.84 -6.10 20.66
N THR A 105 -2.79 -5.21 20.94
CA THR A 105 -3.32 -4.27 19.95
C THR A 105 -2.24 -3.32 19.44
N VAL A 106 -1.43 -2.76 20.35
CA VAL A 106 -0.30 -1.88 20.01
C VAL A 106 0.74 -2.62 19.17
N GLN A 107 1.02 -3.89 19.47
CA GLN A 107 1.96 -4.69 18.70
C GLN A 107 1.49 -4.90 17.26
N VAL A 108 0.19 -5.17 17.04
CA VAL A 108 -0.39 -5.29 15.69
C VAL A 108 -0.31 -3.97 14.93
N LEU A 109 -0.58 -2.84 15.59
CA LEU A 109 -0.46 -1.51 14.98
C LEU A 109 0.99 -1.17 14.61
N ARG A 110 1.95 -1.51 15.47
CA ARG A 110 3.39 -1.35 15.18
C ARG A 110 3.81 -2.21 13.99
N LEU A 111 3.34 -3.45 13.92
CA LEU A 111 3.61 -4.32 12.76
C LEU A 111 3.06 -3.69 11.47
N GLY A 112 1.83 -3.18 11.49
CA GLY A 112 1.26 -2.49 10.32
C GLY A 112 2.01 -1.23 9.93
N LEU A 113 2.51 -0.46 10.89
CA LEU A 113 3.37 0.69 10.64
C LEU A 113 4.65 0.27 9.89
N TRP A 114 5.37 -0.74 10.40
CA TRP A 114 6.61 -1.21 9.78
C TRP A 114 6.39 -1.83 8.39
N ILE A 115 5.33 -2.63 8.22
CA ILE A 115 4.99 -3.22 6.91
C ILE A 115 4.68 -2.14 5.88
N ASN A 116 3.91 -1.11 6.25
CA ASN A 116 3.57 -0.03 5.32
C ASN A 116 4.78 0.86 5.00
N LEU A 117 5.63 1.17 5.98
CA LEU A 117 6.89 1.89 5.71
C LEU A 117 7.83 1.09 4.80
N GLY A 118 8.01 -0.20 5.09
CA GLY A 118 8.82 -1.10 4.25
C GLY A 118 8.25 -1.20 2.84
N GLY A 119 6.93 -1.31 2.71
CA GLY A 119 6.22 -1.31 1.43
C GLY A 119 6.46 -0.04 0.62
N ILE A 120 6.31 1.14 1.23
CA ILE A 120 6.63 2.43 0.59
C ILE A 120 8.06 2.45 0.09
N LEU A 121 9.02 2.07 0.94
CA LEU A 121 10.44 2.09 0.59
C LEU A 121 10.73 1.17 -0.61
N VAL A 122 10.27 -0.08 -0.55
CA VAL A 122 10.49 -1.08 -1.61
C VAL A 122 9.84 -0.61 -2.93
N THR A 123 8.59 -0.14 -2.88
CA THR A 123 7.90 0.36 -4.07
C THR A 123 8.58 1.61 -4.65
N LEU A 124 9.07 2.53 -3.81
CA LEU A 124 9.79 3.72 -4.29
C LEU A 124 11.09 3.33 -4.99
N LEU A 125 11.88 2.40 -4.45
CA LEU A 125 13.09 1.91 -5.10
C LEU A 125 12.77 1.25 -6.45
N GLY A 126 11.70 0.45 -6.51
CA GLY A 126 11.21 -0.13 -7.77
C GLY A 126 10.78 0.94 -8.78
N ALA A 127 10.06 1.95 -8.32
CA ALA A 127 9.61 3.07 -9.13
C ALA A 127 10.80 3.87 -9.69
N GLN A 128 11.82 4.16 -8.88
CA GLN A 128 13.02 4.86 -9.34
C GLN A 128 13.79 4.04 -10.39
N ALA A 129 13.90 2.73 -10.20
CA ALA A 129 14.53 1.86 -11.19
C ALA A 129 13.79 1.87 -12.54
N ILE A 130 12.45 1.78 -12.52
CA ILE A 130 11.62 1.81 -13.73
C ILE A 130 11.63 3.20 -14.37
N VAL A 131 11.34 4.25 -13.62
CA VAL A 131 11.32 5.63 -14.15
C VAL A 131 12.70 6.00 -14.68
N GLY A 132 13.78 5.63 -13.98
CA GLY A 132 15.15 5.86 -14.43
C GLY A 132 15.44 5.19 -15.78
N THR A 133 15.02 3.94 -15.98
CA THR A 133 15.19 3.28 -17.28
C THR A 133 14.31 3.89 -18.37
N LEU A 134 13.08 4.32 -18.04
CA LEU A 134 12.20 5.03 -18.98
C LEU A 134 12.79 6.38 -19.42
N VAL A 135 13.33 7.16 -18.48
CA VAL A 135 13.97 8.45 -18.77
C VAL A 135 15.25 8.26 -19.58
N ALA A 136 16.08 7.27 -19.23
CA ALA A 136 17.28 6.95 -19.99
C ALA A 136 16.95 6.57 -21.45
N ARG A 137 15.85 5.83 -21.66
CA ARG A 137 15.34 5.52 -23.01
C ARG A 137 14.91 6.78 -23.75
N SER A 138 14.17 7.68 -23.10
CA SER A 138 13.62 8.88 -23.77
C SER A 138 14.68 9.90 -24.20
N ILE A 139 15.83 9.96 -23.51
CA ILE A 139 16.91 10.90 -23.84
C ILE A 139 18.02 10.28 -24.70
N SER A 140 17.95 8.98 -24.98
CA SER A 140 18.99 8.28 -25.77
C SER A 140 19.06 8.83 -27.20
N PRO A 141 20.26 9.06 -27.78
CA PRO A 141 20.39 9.62 -29.13
C PRO A 141 19.69 8.80 -30.22
N GLN A 142 19.56 7.48 -30.03
CA GLN A 142 18.81 6.60 -30.91
C GLN A 142 17.30 6.93 -30.93
N ALA A 143 16.77 7.58 -29.90
CA ALA A 143 15.39 8.02 -29.85
C ALA A 143 15.11 9.18 -30.82
N ALA A 144 16.12 9.92 -31.29
CA ALA A 144 15.94 11.04 -32.23
C ALA A 144 16.03 10.62 -33.70
N THR A 145 16.83 9.59 -34.02
CA THR A 145 17.09 9.17 -35.41
C THR A 145 16.08 8.16 -35.97
N THR A 146 15.29 7.49 -35.11
CA THR A 146 14.36 6.43 -35.53
C THR A 146 12.88 6.74 -35.25
N GLN A 147 12.52 7.97 -34.85
CA GLN A 147 11.12 8.34 -34.57
C GLN A 147 10.18 8.15 -35.76
N LEU A 148 10.73 8.14 -36.98
CA LEU A 148 9.97 7.93 -38.21
C LEU A 148 9.74 6.45 -38.58
N PHE A 149 10.45 5.50 -37.95
CA PHE A 149 10.49 4.10 -38.43
C PHE A 149 10.20 3.02 -37.39
N ASP A 150 10.15 3.32 -36.08
CA ASP A 150 9.85 2.29 -35.06
C ASP A 150 9.02 2.82 -33.86
N PRO A 151 7.68 2.70 -33.89
CA PRO A 151 6.76 3.18 -32.85
C PRO A 151 6.96 2.53 -31.47
N THR A 152 7.67 1.41 -31.38
CA THR A 152 7.90 0.68 -30.11
C THR A 152 8.93 1.37 -29.19
N ARG A 153 9.62 2.41 -29.68
CA ARG A 153 10.67 3.14 -28.96
C ARG A 153 10.20 4.43 -28.28
N ILE A 154 8.95 4.84 -28.52
CA ILE A 154 8.29 5.92 -27.78
C ILE A 154 7.80 5.35 -26.44
N ILE A 155 7.83 6.15 -25.36
CA ILE A 155 7.23 5.76 -24.08
C ILE A 155 5.80 5.30 -24.35
N SER A 156 5.54 4.02 -24.12
CA SER A 156 4.24 3.42 -24.44
C SER A 156 3.23 3.77 -23.35
N GLY A 157 1.93 3.70 -23.66
CA GLY A 157 0.89 3.79 -22.63
C GLY A 157 1.12 2.77 -21.49
N LEU A 158 1.67 1.60 -21.80
CA LEU A 158 2.04 0.58 -20.81
C LEU A 158 3.17 1.04 -19.86
N ASP A 159 4.12 1.84 -20.35
CA ASP A 159 5.20 2.43 -19.54
C ASP A 159 4.64 3.49 -18.57
N MET A 160 3.61 4.24 -18.96
CA MET A 160 2.92 5.17 -18.04
C MET A 160 2.06 4.42 -17.01
N LEU A 161 1.41 3.33 -17.41
CA LEU A 161 0.59 2.53 -16.49
C LEU A 161 1.42 1.97 -15.33
N ILE A 162 2.64 1.47 -15.58
CA ILE A 162 3.48 0.94 -14.50
C ILE A 162 3.91 2.03 -13.50
N VAL A 163 4.14 3.27 -13.96
CA VAL A 163 4.40 4.40 -13.08
C VAL A 163 3.16 4.69 -12.22
N GLN A 164 1.96 4.67 -12.83
CA GLN A 164 0.70 4.82 -12.09
C GLN A 164 0.49 3.70 -11.06
N ALA A 165 0.85 2.45 -11.39
CA ALA A 165 0.75 1.32 -10.48
C ALA A 165 1.65 1.48 -9.25
N ASN A 166 2.89 1.97 -9.45
CA ASN A 166 3.77 2.28 -8.34
C ASN A 166 3.21 3.41 -7.46
N THR A 167 2.69 4.47 -8.06
CA THR A 167 2.04 5.59 -7.34
C THR A 167 0.84 5.11 -6.51
N ASN A 168 -0.01 4.27 -7.10
CA ASN A 168 -1.15 3.68 -6.42
C ASN A 168 -0.71 2.77 -5.26
N THR A 169 0.34 1.96 -5.46
CA THR A 169 0.89 1.07 -4.42
C THR A 169 1.47 1.87 -3.24
N VAL A 170 2.23 2.95 -3.51
CA VAL A 170 2.70 3.86 -2.46
C VAL A 170 1.52 4.51 -1.72
N SER A 171 0.52 4.99 -2.46
CA SER A 171 -0.68 5.62 -1.87
C SER A 171 -1.46 4.65 -0.98
N ALA A 172 -1.56 3.39 -1.39
CA ALA A 172 -2.18 2.33 -0.62
C ALA A 172 -1.44 2.11 0.71
N HIS A 173 -0.13 1.93 0.67
CA HIS A 173 0.68 1.80 1.88
C HIS A 173 0.61 3.02 2.78
N PHE A 174 0.62 4.22 2.20
CA PHE A 174 0.48 5.46 2.94
C PHE A 174 -0.86 5.53 3.69
N ALA A 175 -1.96 5.11 3.07
CA ALA A 175 -3.25 5.01 3.75
C ALA A 175 -3.24 3.98 4.90
N GLY A 176 -2.57 2.84 4.73
CA GLY A 176 -2.33 1.85 5.79
C GLY A 176 -1.50 2.40 6.95
N LEU A 177 -0.48 3.18 6.64
CA LEU A 177 0.38 3.86 7.60
C LEU A 177 -0.40 4.90 8.42
N LEU A 178 -1.16 5.77 7.76
CA LEU A 178 -2.00 6.78 8.42
C LEU A 178 -3.02 6.13 9.36
N ALA A 179 -3.68 5.05 8.92
CA ALA A 179 -4.62 4.32 9.77
C ALA A 179 -3.92 3.75 11.02
N SER A 180 -2.74 3.16 10.85
CA SER A 180 -1.96 2.58 11.96
C SER A 180 -1.51 3.65 12.97
N LEU A 181 -0.99 4.78 12.49
CA LEU A 181 -0.58 5.92 13.32
C LEU A 181 -1.77 6.54 14.06
N TRP A 182 -2.88 6.75 13.35
CA TRP A 182 -4.07 7.36 13.92
C TRP A 182 -4.69 6.48 15.02
N LEU A 183 -4.80 5.17 14.77
CA LEU A 183 -5.29 4.21 15.77
C LEU A 183 -4.35 4.10 16.98
N MET A 184 -3.04 4.17 16.76
CA MET A 184 -2.06 4.16 17.85
C MET A 184 -2.14 5.42 18.71
N ASN A 185 -2.33 6.60 18.11
CA ASN A 185 -2.59 7.84 18.83
C ASN A 185 -3.88 7.76 19.66
N ARG A 186 -4.94 7.15 19.12
CA ARG A 186 -6.22 6.97 19.84
C ARG A 186 -6.11 6.04 21.05
N ILE A 187 -5.27 5.02 21.01
CA ILE A 187 -5.03 4.11 22.14
C ILE A 187 -4.15 4.73 23.24
N ASN A 188 -3.26 5.65 22.86
CA ASN A 188 -2.29 6.25 23.77
C ASN A 188 -2.79 7.53 24.44
N LYS A 189 -3.88 8.13 23.95
CA LYS A 189 -4.52 9.24 24.64
C LYS A 189 -5.09 8.75 26.00
N PRO A 190 -4.82 9.48 27.11
CA PRO A 190 -5.33 9.15 28.43
C PRO A 190 -6.85 9.30 28.52
#